data_AF-A0A919SPH9-F1
#
_entry.id   AF-A0A919SPH9-F1
#
_cell.length_a   1.000
_cell.length_b   1.000
_cell.length_c   1.000
_cell.angle_alpha   90.00
_cell.angle_beta   90.00
_cell.angle_gamma   90.00
#
_symmetry.space_group_name_H-M   'P 1'
#
loop_
_entity.id
_entity.type
_entity.pdbx_description
1 polymer ?
#
loop_
_entity_poly.entity_id
_entity_poly.type
_entity_poly.pdbx_seq_one_letter_code
_entity_poly.pdbx_strand_id
1 'polypeptide(L)'
;MADRGRGITVRNTRPVPITRPAHADELPEYLRALRRLADADDLSTAYAGCSIAVEVAGRVGDGAGLAMAYSQRSSVARRLGDLPAARGDAEAAAELLAVSGVPPGSAAGALLLSRRIAVLLDLGEQAAADALLEAAGLTGDLPDDPEYLLLRYVRGRLHAASARPGEGLADLYRCGERLAARHSDHPGVLPWRSAAASVLKRLGAAEAAERLLAEEVALTRRHGLASALGRALRIQGQVLHGEAGMAAAEEAVRVLQGTPRKFEFATALVDLGGLLNGARRRAQARRVLRDGLELAEACGSPALVARAKRYYGGATDRSS
;
A
#
# COMPACT_ATOMS: atom_id res chain seq x y z
N MET A 1 -4.20 1.93 -35.78
CA MET A 1 -3.99 0.49 -35.53
C MET A 1 -4.03 0.26 -34.04
N ALA A 2 -5.09 -0.38 -33.54
CA ALA A 2 -5.28 -0.66 -32.12
C ALA A 2 -4.20 -1.65 -31.64
N ASP A 3 -3.36 -1.23 -30.68
CA ASP A 3 -2.45 -2.11 -29.96
C ASP A 3 -3.29 -3.08 -29.13
N ARG A 4 -3.48 -4.30 -29.66
CA ARG A 4 -4.15 -5.39 -28.95
C ARG A 4 -3.29 -5.71 -27.73
N GLY A 5 -3.82 -5.32 -26.57
CA GLY A 5 -3.27 -5.46 -25.21
C GLY A 5 -2.05 -6.37 -25.08
N ARG A 6 -0.92 -5.76 -24.70
CA ARG A 6 0.17 -6.48 -24.02
C ARG A 6 -0.36 -7.00 -22.70
N GLY A 7 -1.04 -8.14 -22.73
CA GLY A 7 -1.54 -8.81 -21.55
C GLY A 7 -0.39 -9.11 -20.59
N ILE A 8 -0.60 -8.85 -19.31
CA ILE A 8 0.34 -9.27 -18.27
C ILE A 8 0.30 -10.80 -18.17
N THR A 9 1.45 -11.44 -18.33
CA THR A 9 1.60 -12.85 -17.96
C THR A 9 1.84 -12.89 -16.46
N VAL A 10 0.78 -13.15 -15.69
CA VAL A 10 0.88 -13.26 -14.23
C VAL A 10 1.80 -14.44 -13.89
N ARG A 11 2.90 -14.17 -13.21
CA ARG A 11 3.79 -15.22 -12.72
C ARG A 11 3.25 -15.72 -11.40
N ASN A 12 2.43 -16.77 -11.45
CA ASN A 12 2.04 -17.49 -10.24
C ASN A 12 3.26 -18.24 -9.71
N THR A 13 3.90 -17.72 -8.67
CA THR A 13 4.79 -18.52 -7.84
C THR A 13 3.95 -19.58 -7.16
N ARG A 14 4.33 -20.86 -7.29
CA ARG A 14 3.69 -21.93 -6.52
C ARG A 14 3.72 -21.55 -5.04
N PRO A 15 2.63 -21.75 -4.28
CA PRO A 15 2.64 -21.53 -2.84
C PRO A 15 3.81 -22.31 -2.25
N VAL A 16 4.72 -21.63 -1.57
CA VAL A 16 5.76 -22.31 -0.80
C VAL A 16 5.04 -22.95 0.38
N PRO A 17 5.09 -24.29 0.56
CA PRO A 17 4.50 -24.92 1.73
C PRO A 17 5.15 -24.31 2.97
N ILE A 18 4.36 -23.68 3.83
CA ILE A 18 4.87 -23.18 5.10
C ILE A 18 4.51 -24.19 6.17
N THR A 19 5.52 -24.79 6.78
CA THR A 19 5.33 -25.68 7.91
C THR A 19 4.82 -24.88 9.10
N ARG A 20 3.75 -25.36 9.73
CA ARG A 20 3.21 -24.77 10.97
C ARG A 20 4.33 -24.74 12.03
N PRO A 21 4.58 -23.61 12.70
CA PRO A 21 5.59 -23.56 13.74
C PRO A 21 5.12 -24.39 14.94
N ALA A 22 5.96 -25.31 15.40
CA ALA A 22 5.71 -26.13 16.58
C ALA A 22 6.12 -25.37 17.87
N HIS A 23 7.15 -24.52 17.75
CA HIS A 23 7.81 -23.83 18.85
C HIS A 23 7.98 -22.32 18.57
N ALA A 24 8.25 -21.53 19.61
CA ALA A 24 8.31 -20.07 19.53
C ALA A 24 9.51 -19.55 18.72
N ASP A 25 10.63 -20.27 18.77
CA ASP A 25 11.87 -19.96 18.07
C ASP A 25 11.75 -20.04 16.54
N GLU A 26 10.75 -20.75 16.03
CA GLU A 26 10.43 -20.84 14.59
C GLU A 26 9.61 -19.65 14.08
N LEU A 27 8.96 -18.88 14.98
CA LEU A 27 8.07 -17.76 14.61
C LEU A 27 8.75 -16.69 13.74
N PRO A 28 10.01 -16.25 14.01
CA PRO A 28 10.65 -15.24 13.18
C PRO A 28 10.86 -15.68 11.72
N GLU A 29 11.18 -16.95 11.47
CA GLU A 29 11.30 -17.48 10.12
C GLU A 29 9.94 -17.64 9.45
N TYR A 30 8.98 -18.19 10.20
CA TYR A 30 7.61 -18.34 9.75
C TYR A 30 6.99 -16.99 9.32
N LEU A 31 7.13 -15.94 10.14
CA LEU A 31 6.65 -14.59 9.81
C LEU A 31 7.35 -13.97 8.58
N ARG A 32 8.65 -14.25 8.39
CA ARG A 32 9.37 -13.84 7.16
C ARG A 32 8.80 -14.54 5.93
N ALA A 33 8.44 -15.82 6.01
CA ALA A 33 7.79 -16.55 4.92
C ALA A 33 6.40 -15.98 4.60
N LEU A 34 5.59 -15.67 5.62
CA LEU A 34 4.28 -15.04 5.44
C LEU A 34 4.36 -13.65 4.79
N ARG A 35 5.40 -12.87 5.12
CA ARG A 35 5.66 -11.59 4.44
C ARG A 35 5.94 -11.78 2.95
N ARG A 36 6.75 -12.79 2.58
CA ARG A 36 7.04 -13.10 1.17
C ARG A 36 5.78 -13.55 0.42
N LEU A 37 4.94 -14.39 1.03
CA LEU A 37 3.63 -14.74 0.45
C LEU A 37 2.76 -13.50 0.23
N ALA A 38 2.70 -12.61 1.23
CA ALA A 38 1.91 -11.40 1.12
C ALA A 38 2.43 -10.45 0.03
N ASP A 39 3.75 -10.37 -0.17
CA ASP A 39 4.38 -9.58 -1.23
C ASP A 39 4.21 -10.21 -2.63
N ALA A 40 3.91 -11.51 -2.69
CA ALA A 40 3.53 -12.25 -3.90
C ALA A 40 2.00 -12.33 -4.13
N ASP A 41 1.21 -11.56 -3.37
CA ASP A 41 -0.26 -11.56 -3.40
C ASP A 41 -0.95 -12.87 -3.01
N ASP A 42 -0.25 -13.84 -2.40
CA ASP A 42 -0.90 -14.96 -1.71
C ASP A 42 -1.43 -14.52 -0.33
N LEU A 43 -2.36 -13.56 -0.35
CA LEU A 43 -2.88 -12.89 0.84
C LEU A 43 -3.74 -13.82 1.69
N SER A 44 -4.43 -14.79 1.08
CA SER A 44 -5.26 -15.75 1.81
C SER A 44 -4.41 -16.69 2.66
N THR A 45 -3.39 -17.32 2.06
CA THR A 45 -2.44 -18.17 2.80
C THR A 45 -1.67 -17.35 3.83
N ALA A 46 -1.22 -16.14 3.46
CA ALA A 46 -0.53 -15.27 4.40
C ALA A 46 -1.41 -14.92 5.61
N TYR A 47 -2.70 -14.59 5.41
CA TYR A 47 -3.62 -14.26 6.49
C TYR A 47 -3.87 -15.47 7.41
N ALA A 48 -4.18 -16.63 6.84
CA ALA A 48 -4.37 -17.87 7.59
C ALA A 48 -3.12 -18.21 8.41
N GLY A 49 -1.94 -18.08 7.80
CA GLY A 49 -0.67 -18.30 8.48
C GLY A 49 -0.42 -17.29 9.61
N CYS A 50 -0.79 -16.02 9.44
CA CYS A 50 -0.68 -15.04 10.53
C CYS A 50 -1.58 -15.40 11.72
N SER A 51 -2.79 -15.90 11.46
CA SER A 51 -3.68 -16.37 12.54
C SER A 51 -3.08 -17.54 13.32
N ILE A 52 -2.39 -18.47 12.63
CA ILE A 52 -1.62 -19.54 13.29
C ILE A 52 -0.48 -18.95 14.14
N ALA A 53 0.26 -17.96 13.63
CA ALA A 53 1.33 -17.32 14.39
C ALA A 53 0.81 -16.63 15.66
N VAL A 54 -0.36 -15.96 15.58
CA VAL A 54 -1.03 -15.35 16.74
C VAL A 54 -1.40 -16.42 17.79
N GLU A 55 -1.99 -17.54 17.36
CA GLU A 55 -2.35 -18.65 18.25
C GLU A 55 -1.12 -19.26 18.94
N VAL A 56 -0.07 -19.55 18.18
CA VAL A 56 1.17 -20.17 18.70
C VAL A 56 1.87 -19.23 19.68
N ALA A 57 2.07 -17.96 19.30
CA ALA A 57 2.73 -16.97 20.16
C ALA A 57 1.94 -16.71 21.46
N GLY A 58 0.60 -16.66 21.37
CA GLY A 58 -0.27 -16.52 22.54
C GLY A 58 -0.19 -17.71 23.49
N ARG A 59 -0.19 -18.95 22.96
CA ARG A 59 -0.11 -20.18 23.77
C ARG A 59 1.20 -20.30 24.56
N VAL A 60 2.31 -19.85 23.98
CA VAL A 60 3.65 -19.96 24.59
C VAL A 60 4.06 -18.72 25.39
N GLY A 61 3.23 -17.67 25.41
CA GLY A 61 3.50 -16.43 26.13
C GLY A 61 4.58 -15.54 25.52
N ASP A 62 4.87 -15.69 24.22
CA ASP A 62 5.85 -14.87 23.51
C ASP A 62 5.20 -13.54 23.07
N GLY A 63 5.29 -12.51 23.93
CA GLY A 63 4.71 -11.19 23.66
C GLY A 63 5.30 -10.49 22.44
N ALA A 64 6.60 -10.64 22.19
CA ALA A 64 7.27 -10.03 21.04
C ALA A 64 6.88 -10.73 19.73
N GLY A 65 6.84 -12.06 19.72
CA GLY A 65 6.33 -12.84 18.60
C GLY A 65 4.86 -12.57 18.31
N LEU A 66 4.04 -12.41 19.36
CA LEU A 66 2.62 -12.08 19.24
C LEU A 66 2.44 -10.68 18.63
N ALA A 67 3.19 -9.67 19.08
CA ALA A 67 3.21 -8.35 18.48
C ALA A 67 3.57 -8.40 16.98
N MET A 68 4.59 -9.19 16.60
CA MET A 68 4.97 -9.34 15.19
C MET A 68 3.94 -10.08 14.36
N ALA A 69 3.25 -11.07 14.93
CA ALA A 69 2.17 -11.80 14.27
C ALA A 69 0.98 -10.88 13.97
N TYR A 70 0.51 -10.12 14.96
CA TYR A 70 -0.54 -9.10 14.76
C TYR A 70 -0.11 -8.03 13.76
N SER A 71 1.14 -7.55 13.84
CA SER A 71 1.69 -6.59 12.88
C SER A 71 1.61 -7.10 11.44
N GLN A 72 2.02 -8.35 11.21
CA GLN A 72 1.99 -8.94 9.87
C GLN A 72 0.54 -9.15 9.42
N ARG A 73 -0.35 -9.63 10.30
CA ARG A 73 -1.77 -9.83 9.98
C ARG A 73 -2.47 -8.52 9.63
N SER A 74 -2.19 -7.43 10.36
CA SER A 74 -2.63 -6.08 10.03
C SER A 74 -2.24 -5.68 8.60
N SER A 75 -0.97 -5.92 8.23
CA SER A 75 -0.49 -5.62 6.89
C SER A 75 -1.24 -6.41 5.81
N VAL A 76 -1.56 -7.68 6.08
CA VAL A 76 -2.31 -8.54 5.14
C VAL A 76 -3.79 -8.14 5.07
N ALA A 77 -4.44 -7.90 6.21
CA ALA A 77 -5.83 -7.44 6.30
C ALA A 77 -6.04 -6.13 5.52
N ARG A 78 -5.12 -5.16 5.69
CA ARG A 78 -5.14 -3.91 4.93
C ARG A 78 -5.13 -4.14 3.42
N ARG A 79 -4.32 -5.10 2.96
CA ARG A 79 -4.19 -5.46 1.53
C ARG A 79 -5.43 -6.19 1.02
N LEU A 80 -6.04 -7.07 1.84
CA LEU A 80 -7.32 -7.73 1.57
C LEU A 80 -8.51 -6.76 1.58
N GLY A 81 -8.30 -5.54 2.06
CA GLY A 81 -9.31 -4.50 2.16
C GLY A 81 -10.12 -4.54 3.46
N ASP A 82 -9.74 -5.33 4.46
CA ASP A 82 -10.37 -5.28 5.78
C ASP A 82 -9.64 -4.26 6.66
N LEU A 83 -9.93 -2.96 6.48
CA LEU A 83 -9.30 -1.90 7.28
C LEU A 83 -9.67 -1.94 8.77
N PRO A 84 -10.92 -2.30 9.17
CA PRO A 84 -11.25 -2.48 10.58
C PRO A 84 -10.38 -3.55 11.26
N ALA A 85 -10.24 -4.74 10.66
CA ALA A 85 -9.35 -5.77 11.19
C ALA A 85 -7.89 -5.31 11.17
N ALA A 86 -7.46 -4.63 10.09
CA ALA A 86 -6.11 -4.10 10.00
C ALA A 86 -5.79 -3.10 11.12
N ARG A 87 -6.73 -2.23 11.48
CA ARG A 87 -6.59 -1.26 12.58
C ARG A 87 -6.49 -1.98 13.92
N GLY A 88 -7.43 -2.87 14.22
CA GLY A 88 -7.44 -3.62 15.48
C GLY A 88 -6.16 -4.41 15.70
N ASP A 89 -5.69 -5.11 14.66
CA ASP A 89 -4.41 -5.83 14.72
C ASP A 89 -3.20 -4.89 14.89
N ALA A 90 -3.22 -3.70 14.25
CA ALA A 90 -2.12 -2.75 14.38
C ALA A 90 -2.05 -2.10 15.78
N GLU A 91 -3.20 -1.88 16.41
CA GLU A 91 -3.35 -1.37 17.77
C GLU A 91 -2.92 -2.43 18.79
N ALA A 92 -3.43 -3.66 18.70
CA ALA A 92 -3.04 -4.77 19.55
C ALA A 92 -1.52 -5.03 19.51
N ALA A 93 -0.93 -4.95 18.31
CA ALA A 93 0.50 -5.13 18.16
C ALA A 93 1.32 -4.01 18.82
N ALA A 94 0.80 -2.78 18.86
CA ALA A 94 1.45 -1.65 19.53
C ALA A 94 1.37 -1.77 21.06
N GLU A 95 0.21 -2.17 21.59
CA GLU A 95 0.01 -2.42 23.02
C GLU A 95 0.96 -3.51 23.53
N LEU A 96 1.07 -4.62 22.79
CA LEU A 96 1.99 -5.71 23.10
C LEU A 96 3.46 -5.28 23.03
N LEU A 97 3.82 -4.44 22.06
CA LEU A 97 5.19 -3.91 21.98
C LEU A 97 5.51 -3.04 23.21
N ALA A 98 4.59 -2.18 23.63
CA ALA A 98 4.79 -1.28 24.76
C ALA A 98 5.08 -2.03 26.07
N VAL A 99 4.44 -3.19 26.28
CA VAL A 99 4.67 -4.02 27.47
C VAL A 99 5.83 -5.01 27.32
N SER A 100 6.32 -5.24 26.10
CA SER A 100 7.47 -6.14 25.82
C SER A 100 8.84 -5.56 26.19
N GLY A 101 8.91 -4.24 26.46
CA GLY A 101 10.16 -3.52 26.73
C GLY A 101 11.02 -3.25 25.48
N VAL A 102 10.56 -3.66 24.29
CA VAL A 102 11.25 -3.37 23.02
C VAL A 102 11.15 -1.87 22.71
N PRO A 103 12.27 -1.17 22.47
CA PRO A 103 12.24 0.27 22.19
C PRO A 103 11.44 0.61 20.92
N PRO A 104 10.64 1.69 20.90
CA PRO A 104 9.91 2.14 19.70
C PRO A 104 10.82 2.43 18.50
N GLY A 105 12.03 2.92 18.75
CA GLY A 105 13.04 3.20 17.72
C GLY A 105 13.75 1.97 17.17
N SER A 106 13.53 0.77 17.72
CA SER A 106 14.12 -0.47 17.21
C SER A 106 13.58 -0.85 15.82
N ALA A 107 14.25 -1.78 15.13
CA ALA A 107 13.76 -2.33 13.87
C ALA A 107 12.32 -2.89 13.95
N ALA A 108 11.99 -3.59 15.04
CA ALA A 108 10.64 -4.13 15.26
C ALA A 108 9.62 -3.00 15.51
N GLY A 109 10.00 -1.99 16.29
CA GLY A 109 9.18 -0.80 16.54
C GLY A 109 8.92 0.01 15.28
N ALA A 110 9.95 0.26 14.47
CA ALA A 110 9.84 0.94 13.19
C ALA A 110 8.94 0.19 12.20
N LEU A 111 9.05 -1.14 12.14
CA LEU A 111 8.19 -1.98 11.31
C LEU A 111 6.72 -1.89 11.73
N LEU A 112 6.44 -1.99 13.03
CA LEU A 112 5.09 -1.83 13.59
C LEU A 112 4.50 -0.46 13.29
N LEU A 113 5.26 0.59 13.60
CA LEU A 113 4.87 1.97 13.35
C LEU A 113 4.56 2.20 11.88
N SER A 114 5.37 1.66 10.98
CA SER A 114 5.15 1.81 9.54
C SER A 114 3.80 1.23 9.08
N ARG A 115 3.37 0.11 9.66
CA ARG A 115 2.10 -0.55 9.34
C ARG A 115 0.91 0.20 9.92
N ARG A 116 1.04 0.73 11.13
CA ARG A 116 0.04 1.61 11.75
C ARG A 116 -0.18 2.87 10.91
N ILE A 117 0.90 3.55 10.53
CA ILE A 117 0.83 4.74 9.67
C ILE A 117 0.17 4.39 8.33
N ALA A 118 0.49 3.25 7.72
CA ALA A 118 -0.15 2.82 6.47
C ALA A 118 -1.67 2.65 6.61
N VAL A 119 -2.15 2.06 7.72
CA VAL A 119 -3.59 1.91 8.01
C VAL A 119 -4.23 3.29 8.20
N LEU A 120 -3.63 4.16 9.00
CA LEU A 120 -4.17 5.51 9.26
C LEU A 120 -4.24 6.36 7.98
N LEU A 121 -3.24 6.25 7.09
CA LEU A 121 -3.27 6.90 5.78
C LEU A 121 -4.44 6.42 4.91
N ASP A 122 -4.73 5.12 4.92
CA ASP A 122 -5.83 4.52 4.15
C ASP A 122 -7.21 4.83 4.76
N LEU A 123 -7.26 5.13 6.07
CA LEU A 123 -8.44 5.65 6.77
C LEU A 123 -8.64 7.17 6.62
N GLY A 124 -7.58 7.89 6.21
CA GLY A 124 -7.57 9.36 6.11
C GLY A 124 -7.31 10.09 7.43
N GLU A 125 -6.65 9.43 8.37
CA GLU A 125 -6.32 9.96 9.71
C GLU A 125 -4.87 10.48 9.75
N GLN A 126 -4.53 11.45 8.89
CA GLN A 126 -3.13 11.93 8.77
C GLN A 126 -2.63 12.55 10.07
N ALA A 127 -3.46 13.33 10.77
CA ALA A 127 -3.09 13.95 12.04
C ALA A 127 -2.72 12.92 13.12
N ALA A 128 -3.46 11.80 13.18
CA ALA A 128 -3.13 10.70 14.10
C ALA A 128 -1.82 10.01 13.71
N ALA A 129 -1.58 9.83 12.40
CA ALA A 129 -0.34 9.23 11.91
C ALA A 129 0.88 10.12 12.18
N ASP A 130 0.74 11.44 12.05
CA ASP A 130 1.78 12.42 12.41
C ASP A 130 2.07 12.38 13.92
N ALA A 131 1.03 12.37 14.76
CA ALA A 131 1.21 12.25 16.21
C ALA A 131 1.96 10.97 16.62
N LEU A 132 1.76 9.85 15.91
CA LEU A 132 2.50 8.61 16.15
C LEU A 132 3.99 8.73 15.79
N LEU A 133 4.34 9.42 14.71
CA LEU A 133 5.75 9.66 14.34
C LEU A 133 6.45 10.55 15.37
N GLU A 134 5.79 11.62 15.81
CA GLU A 134 6.29 12.54 16.84
C GLU A 134 6.53 11.80 18.16
N ALA A 135 5.53 11.03 18.63
CA ALA A 135 5.64 10.26 19.86
C ALA A 135 6.76 9.20 19.82
N ALA A 136 7.08 8.68 18.64
CA ALA A 136 8.19 7.74 18.46
C ALA A 136 9.56 8.42 18.36
N GLY A 137 9.63 9.75 18.23
CA GLY A 137 10.87 10.50 18.02
C GLY A 137 11.52 10.22 16.66
N LEU A 138 10.72 9.84 15.65
CA LEU A 138 11.21 9.36 14.33
C LEU A 138 10.93 10.38 13.20
N THR A 139 10.86 11.66 13.55
CA THR A 139 10.62 12.79 12.64
C THR A 139 11.93 13.31 12.02
N GLY A 140 13.06 13.15 12.72
CA GLY A 140 14.39 13.49 12.23
C GLY A 140 14.98 12.48 11.24
N ASP A 141 16.31 12.40 11.15
CA ASP A 141 16.96 11.44 10.25
C ASP A 141 16.70 10.00 10.68
N LEU A 142 16.18 9.20 9.75
CA LEU A 142 16.03 7.76 9.95
C LEU A 142 17.33 7.04 9.57
N PRO A 143 17.67 5.94 10.26
CA PRO A 143 18.75 5.06 9.84
C PRO A 143 18.55 4.57 8.40
N ASP A 144 19.67 4.26 7.77
CA ASP A 144 19.75 3.88 6.37
C ASP A 144 19.67 2.35 6.18
N ASP A 145 19.47 1.61 7.27
CA ASP A 145 19.33 0.16 7.35
C ASP A 145 18.02 -0.34 6.67
N PRO A 146 18.01 -1.56 6.12
CA PRO A 146 16.85 -2.13 5.43
C PRO A 146 15.54 -2.09 6.24
N GLU A 147 15.64 -2.23 7.55
CA GLU A 147 14.53 -2.31 8.50
C GLU A 147 13.70 -1.01 8.54
N TYR A 148 14.33 0.13 8.24
CA TYR A 148 13.70 1.46 8.25
C TYR A 148 13.13 1.86 6.89
N LEU A 149 13.38 1.11 5.81
CA LEU A 149 12.91 1.47 4.47
C LEU A 149 11.39 1.56 4.38
N LEU A 150 10.66 0.65 5.03
CA LEU A 150 9.20 0.70 5.03
C LEU A 150 8.69 1.90 5.84
N LEU A 151 9.32 2.23 6.96
CA LEU A 151 8.99 3.42 7.74
C LEU A 151 9.23 4.68 6.92
N ARG A 152 10.40 4.80 6.27
CA ARG A 152 10.74 5.92 5.39
C ARG A 152 9.73 6.07 4.26
N TYR A 153 9.32 4.98 3.63
CA TYR A 153 8.31 4.99 2.57
C TYR A 153 6.96 5.54 3.06
N VAL A 154 6.45 5.06 4.21
CA VAL A 154 5.15 5.54 4.71
C VAL A 154 5.24 6.94 5.31
N ARG A 155 6.39 7.34 5.87
CA ARG A 155 6.66 8.71 6.30
C ARG A 155 6.66 9.66 5.11
N GLY A 156 7.31 9.28 4.02
CA GLY A 156 7.26 10.04 2.78
C GLY A 156 5.84 10.27 2.27
N ARG A 157 5.00 9.22 2.31
CA ARG A 157 3.56 9.33 1.99
C ARG A 157 2.79 10.21 2.96
N LEU A 158 3.11 10.17 4.25
CA LEU A 158 2.47 10.97 5.28
C LEU A 158 2.83 12.44 5.14
N HIS A 159 4.11 12.80 5.00
CA HIS A 159 4.54 14.18 4.76
C HIS A 159 3.88 14.73 3.49
N ALA A 160 3.83 13.92 2.43
CA ALA A 160 3.09 14.22 1.21
C ALA A 160 1.59 14.45 1.43
N ALA A 161 0.94 13.77 2.37
CA ALA A 161 -0.48 13.97 2.69
C ALA A 161 -0.71 15.17 3.63
N SER A 162 0.26 15.49 4.49
CA SER A 162 0.23 16.56 5.48
C SER A 162 0.88 17.86 4.97
N ALA A 163 0.69 18.19 3.69
CA ALA A 163 1.18 19.43 3.06
C ALA A 163 2.70 19.70 3.15
N ARG A 164 3.52 18.65 3.32
CA ARG A 164 5.00 18.69 3.27
C ARG A 164 5.53 17.89 2.08
N PRO A 165 5.19 18.27 0.83
CA PRO A 165 5.52 17.46 -0.35
C PRO A 165 7.03 17.36 -0.62
N GLY A 166 7.83 18.38 -0.29
CA GLY A 166 9.29 18.34 -0.47
C GLY A 166 9.97 17.28 0.40
N GLU A 167 9.67 17.28 1.69
CA GLU A 167 10.16 16.25 2.63
C GLU A 167 9.67 14.87 2.23
N GLY A 168 8.39 14.77 1.85
CA GLY A 168 7.81 13.51 1.39
C GLY A 168 8.52 12.95 0.15
N LEU A 169 8.86 13.82 -0.81
CA LEU A 169 9.58 13.44 -2.00
C LEU A 169 11.02 13.00 -1.69
N ALA A 170 11.71 13.69 -0.79
CA ALA A 170 13.06 13.34 -0.36
C ALA A 170 13.11 11.94 0.26
N ASP A 171 12.18 11.59 1.16
CA ASP A 171 12.09 10.26 1.75
C ASP A 171 11.86 9.16 0.70
N LEU A 172 10.99 9.44 -0.28
CA LEU A 172 10.64 8.48 -1.33
C LEU A 172 11.80 8.25 -2.31
N TYR A 173 12.53 9.30 -2.71
CA TYR A 173 13.74 9.13 -3.51
C TYR A 173 14.84 8.41 -2.72
N ARG A 174 15.00 8.72 -1.43
CA ARG A 174 15.96 8.01 -0.58
C ARG A 174 15.64 6.52 -0.51
N CYS A 175 14.36 6.12 -0.48
CA CYS A 175 13.99 4.71 -0.62
C CYS A 175 14.52 4.10 -1.93
N GLY A 176 14.34 4.79 -3.07
CA GLY A 176 14.82 4.36 -4.37
C GLY A 176 16.35 4.20 -4.43
N GLU A 177 17.09 5.20 -3.96
CA GLU A 177 18.56 5.16 -3.86
C GLU A 177 19.05 3.94 -3.07
N ARG A 178 18.44 3.71 -1.90
CA ARG A 178 18.82 2.64 -0.98
C ARG A 178 18.46 1.25 -1.50
N LEU A 179 17.39 1.11 -2.29
CA LEU A 179 17.03 -0.13 -2.96
C LEU A 179 17.93 -0.41 -4.17
N ALA A 180 18.28 0.61 -4.94
CA ALA A 180 19.18 0.51 -6.07
C ALA A 180 20.59 0.07 -5.64
N ALA A 181 21.13 0.69 -4.58
CA ALA A 181 22.43 0.33 -3.99
C ALA A 181 22.51 -1.12 -3.51
N ARG A 182 21.38 -1.77 -3.24
CA ARG A 182 21.27 -3.16 -2.78
C ARG A 182 20.83 -4.13 -3.86
N HIS A 183 20.60 -3.66 -5.09
CA HIS A 183 20.02 -4.46 -6.17
C HIS A 183 18.70 -5.16 -5.79
N SER A 184 17.90 -4.53 -4.93
CA SER A 184 16.69 -5.11 -4.35
C SER A 184 15.42 -4.31 -4.70
N ASP A 185 15.48 -3.46 -5.72
CA ASP A 185 14.36 -2.66 -6.17
C ASP A 185 13.28 -3.52 -6.83
N HIS A 186 12.16 -3.69 -6.12
CA HIS A 186 11.06 -4.55 -6.54
C HIS A 186 9.71 -3.85 -6.32
N PRO A 187 8.96 -3.49 -7.39
CA PRO A 187 7.69 -2.76 -7.27
C PRO A 187 6.59 -3.45 -6.46
N GLY A 188 6.65 -4.79 -6.34
CA GLY A 188 5.73 -5.56 -5.50
C GLY A 188 5.94 -5.36 -3.99
N VAL A 189 7.16 -4.97 -3.58
CA VAL A 189 7.55 -4.88 -2.17
C VAL A 189 7.45 -3.43 -1.67
N LEU A 190 8.06 -2.49 -2.38
CA LEU A 190 8.11 -1.08 -1.97
C LEU A 190 7.93 -0.17 -3.20
N PRO A 191 6.71 0.32 -3.48
CA PRO A 191 6.40 1.07 -4.69
C PRO A 191 6.70 2.56 -4.56
N TRP A 192 7.97 2.88 -4.31
CA TRP A 192 8.42 4.26 -4.09
C TRP A 192 8.19 5.14 -5.33
N ARG A 193 8.30 4.60 -6.55
CA ARG A 193 8.08 5.34 -7.80
C ARG A 193 6.64 5.86 -7.91
N SER A 194 5.64 5.00 -7.72
CA SER A 194 4.23 5.39 -7.67
C SER A 194 3.95 6.48 -6.63
N ALA A 195 4.51 6.33 -5.43
CA ALA A 195 4.36 7.33 -4.38
C ALA A 195 5.05 8.66 -4.78
N ALA A 196 6.27 8.63 -5.28
CA ALA A 196 7.02 9.82 -5.71
C ALA A 196 6.33 10.52 -6.88
N ALA A 197 5.84 9.77 -7.88
CA ALA A 197 5.10 10.29 -9.01
C ALA A 197 3.81 11.01 -8.59
N SER A 198 3.11 10.49 -7.57
CA SER A 198 1.94 11.15 -6.99
C SER A 198 2.30 12.51 -6.37
N VAL A 199 3.46 12.61 -5.73
CA VAL A 199 3.96 13.87 -5.15
C VAL A 199 4.40 14.84 -6.26
N LEU A 200 5.19 14.37 -7.22
CA LEU A 200 5.68 15.15 -8.37
C LEU A 200 4.54 15.77 -9.17
N LYS A 201 3.44 15.02 -9.39
CA LYS A 201 2.25 15.55 -10.06
C LYS A 201 1.69 16.79 -9.35
N ARG A 202 1.58 16.76 -8.02
CA ARG A 202 1.08 17.90 -7.23
C ARG A 202 2.07 19.07 -7.19
N LEU A 203 3.35 18.81 -7.43
CA LEU A 203 4.39 19.83 -7.56
C LEU A 203 4.52 20.37 -8.99
N GLY A 204 3.64 19.97 -9.92
CA GLY A 204 3.70 20.39 -11.33
C GLY A 204 4.79 19.73 -12.16
N ALA A 205 5.54 18.77 -11.60
CA ALA A 205 6.63 18.06 -12.26
C ALA A 205 6.13 16.83 -13.05
N ALA A 206 5.18 17.03 -13.96
CA ALA A 206 4.48 15.94 -14.67
C ALA A 206 5.43 15.03 -15.45
N GLU A 207 6.39 15.57 -16.21
CA GLU A 207 7.33 14.76 -16.99
C GLU A 207 8.18 13.81 -16.12
N ALA A 208 8.60 14.27 -14.94
CA ALA A 208 9.35 13.44 -14.00
C ALA A 208 8.47 12.33 -13.42
N ALA A 209 7.21 12.63 -13.11
CA ALA A 209 6.23 11.64 -12.67
C ALA A 209 5.97 10.59 -13.75
N GLU A 210 5.80 11.00 -15.00
CA GLU A 210 5.58 10.11 -16.14
C GLU A 210 6.74 9.15 -16.36
N ARG A 211 7.99 9.63 -16.28
CA ARG A 211 9.18 8.77 -16.42
C ARG A 211 9.25 7.69 -15.33
N LEU A 212 9.03 8.06 -14.06
CA LEU A 212 9.03 7.09 -12.96
C LEU A 212 7.93 6.04 -13.12
N LEU A 213 6.74 6.44 -13.56
CA LEU A 213 5.63 5.51 -13.77
C LEU A 213 5.86 4.61 -14.98
N ALA A 214 6.41 5.12 -16.07
CA ALA A 214 6.77 4.32 -17.24
C ALA A 214 7.79 3.22 -16.86
N GLU A 215 8.76 3.56 -16.03
CA GLU A 215 9.72 2.60 -15.49
C GLU A 215 9.05 1.55 -14.60
N GLU A 216 8.20 1.95 -13.65
CA GLU A 216 7.51 1.00 -12.76
C GLU A 216 6.54 0.08 -13.55
N VAL A 217 5.82 0.62 -14.54
CA VAL A 217 4.95 -0.16 -15.43
C VAL A 217 5.77 -1.17 -16.25
N ALA A 218 6.95 -0.79 -16.76
CA ALA A 218 7.83 -1.72 -17.47
C ALA A 218 8.33 -2.85 -16.55
N LEU A 219 8.76 -2.52 -15.33
CA LEU A 219 9.21 -3.50 -14.33
C LEU A 219 8.07 -4.45 -13.94
N THR A 220 6.89 -3.93 -13.61
CA THR A 220 5.74 -4.75 -13.19
C THR A 220 5.27 -5.69 -14.28
N ARG A 221 5.25 -5.25 -15.55
CA ARG A 221 4.96 -6.12 -16.70
C ARG A 221 6.03 -7.19 -16.88
N ARG A 222 7.32 -6.84 -16.80
CA ARG A 222 8.45 -7.78 -16.92
C ARG A 222 8.38 -8.89 -15.86
N HIS A 223 8.00 -8.53 -14.63
CA HIS A 223 7.95 -9.45 -13.51
C HIS A 223 6.59 -10.16 -13.33
N GLY A 224 5.57 -9.76 -14.08
CA GLY A 224 4.23 -10.36 -13.97
C GLY A 224 3.50 -10.00 -12.67
N LEU A 225 3.75 -8.80 -12.13
CA LEU A 225 3.22 -8.34 -10.84
C LEU A 225 1.87 -7.62 -11.02
N ALA A 226 0.76 -8.37 -11.08
CA ALA A 226 -0.56 -7.84 -11.40
C ALA A 226 -0.99 -6.68 -10.48
N SER A 227 -0.98 -6.85 -9.16
CA SER A 227 -1.41 -5.78 -8.27
C SER A 227 -0.50 -4.56 -8.28
N ALA A 228 0.81 -4.75 -8.46
CA ALA A 228 1.74 -3.63 -8.58
C ALA A 228 1.55 -2.87 -9.89
N LEU A 229 1.31 -3.58 -11.00
CA LEU A 229 0.96 -2.98 -12.29
C LEU A 229 -0.32 -2.15 -12.16
N GLY A 230 -1.36 -2.72 -11.56
CA GLY A 230 -2.63 -2.04 -11.33
C GLY A 230 -2.48 -0.72 -10.55
N ARG A 231 -1.69 -0.73 -9.47
CA ARG A 231 -1.37 0.48 -8.70
C ARG A 231 -0.59 1.51 -9.55
N ALA A 232 0.44 1.09 -10.27
CA ALA A 232 1.23 2.00 -11.11
C ALA A 232 0.38 2.64 -12.21
N LEU A 233 -0.45 1.85 -12.90
CA LEU A 233 -1.39 2.33 -13.92
C LEU A 233 -2.44 3.29 -13.34
N ARG A 234 -2.92 3.04 -12.12
CA ARG A 234 -3.86 3.93 -11.41
C ARG A 234 -3.25 5.32 -11.22
N ILE A 235 -2.01 5.40 -10.72
CA ILE A 235 -1.31 6.68 -10.55
C ILE A 235 -1.00 7.30 -11.92
N GLN A 236 -0.60 6.49 -12.91
CA GLN A 236 -0.38 6.96 -14.28
C GLN A 236 -1.62 7.58 -14.90
N GLY A 237 -2.81 7.04 -14.64
CA GLY A 237 -4.07 7.63 -15.07
C GLY A 237 -4.33 9.04 -14.52
N GLN A 238 -3.82 9.34 -13.31
CA GLN A 238 -3.93 10.66 -12.69
C GLN A 238 -2.83 11.63 -13.15
N VAL A 239 -1.68 11.11 -13.56
CA VAL A 239 -0.56 11.92 -14.06
C VAL A 239 -0.79 12.35 -15.50
N LEU A 240 -1.19 11.41 -16.35
CA LEU A 240 -1.46 11.63 -17.76
C LEU A 240 -2.77 12.41 -17.99
N HIS A 241 -2.86 13.06 -19.14
CA HIS A 241 -4.03 13.84 -19.53
C HIS A 241 -4.89 13.11 -20.57
N GLY A 242 -6.19 13.44 -20.60
CA GLY A 242 -7.13 13.00 -21.64
C GLY A 242 -7.28 11.47 -21.75
N GLU A 243 -7.39 11.00 -22.99
CA GLU A 243 -7.63 9.59 -23.30
C GLU A 243 -6.52 8.65 -22.81
N ALA A 244 -5.26 9.11 -22.78
CA ALA A 244 -4.15 8.31 -22.31
C ALA A 244 -4.26 7.99 -20.80
N GLY A 245 -4.63 9.00 -19.99
CA GLY A 245 -4.86 8.81 -18.56
C GLY A 245 -6.07 7.91 -18.29
N MET A 246 -7.15 8.09 -19.06
CA MET A 246 -8.34 7.25 -18.95
C MET A 246 -8.07 5.79 -19.33
N ALA A 247 -7.32 5.55 -20.41
CA ALA A 247 -6.94 4.20 -20.83
C ALA A 247 -6.07 3.49 -19.77
N ALA A 248 -5.13 4.20 -19.14
CA ALA A 248 -4.33 3.67 -18.04
C ALA A 248 -5.20 3.30 -16.82
N ALA A 249 -6.14 4.16 -16.44
CA ALA A 249 -7.06 3.89 -15.34
C ALA A 249 -8.03 2.72 -15.63
N GLU A 250 -8.52 2.60 -16.86
CA GLU A 250 -9.33 1.46 -17.30
C GLU A 250 -8.53 0.15 -17.29
N GLU A 251 -7.25 0.17 -17.68
CA GLU A 251 -6.35 -0.98 -17.54
C GLU A 251 -6.10 -1.33 -16.06
N ALA A 252 -5.90 -0.32 -15.19
CA ALA A 252 -5.72 -0.53 -13.76
C ALA A 252 -6.91 -1.28 -13.14
N VAL A 253 -8.14 -0.86 -13.44
CA VAL A 253 -9.37 -1.53 -12.98
C VAL A 253 -9.44 -2.97 -13.48
N ARG A 254 -9.19 -3.21 -14.78
CA ARG A 254 -9.21 -4.57 -15.35
C ARG A 254 -8.18 -5.49 -14.70
N VAL A 255 -6.96 -5.00 -14.47
CA VAL A 255 -5.90 -5.79 -13.83
C VAL A 255 -6.23 -6.08 -12.38
N LEU A 256 -6.65 -5.07 -11.61
CA LEU A 256 -6.89 -5.20 -10.16
C LEU A 256 -8.11 -6.07 -9.83
N GLN A 257 -9.12 -6.11 -10.71
CA GLN A 257 -10.31 -6.96 -10.54
C GLN A 257 -9.96 -8.44 -10.33
N GLY A 258 -8.88 -8.92 -10.97
CA GLY A 258 -8.40 -10.30 -10.84
C GLY A 258 -7.47 -10.56 -9.65
N THR A 259 -7.25 -9.56 -8.78
CA THR A 259 -6.27 -9.65 -7.68
C THR A 259 -6.95 -9.62 -6.30
N PRO A 260 -6.32 -10.15 -5.24
CA PRO A 260 -6.91 -10.12 -3.90
C PRO A 260 -6.80 -8.73 -3.23
N ARG A 261 -6.24 -7.71 -3.91
CA ARG A 261 -6.03 -6.36 -3.39
C ARG A 261 -7.29 -5.50 -3.44
N LYS A 262 -8.32 -5.86 -2.67
CA LYS A 262 -9.64 -5.22 -2.74
C LYS A 262 -9.61 -3.71 -2.49
N PHE A 263 -8.79 -3.24 -1.55
CA PHE A 263 -8.69 -1.80 -1.29
C PHE A 263 -8.08 -1.01 -2.46
N GLU A 264 -7.05 -1.54 -3.12
CA GLU A 264 -6.48 -0.92 -4.32
C GLU A 264 -7.48 -0.97 -5.49
N PHE A 265 -8.25 -2.04 -5.61
CA PHE A 265 -9.31 -2.15 -6.63
C PHE A 265 -10.42 -1.10 -6.41
N ALA A 266 -10.92 -0.96 -5.18
CA ALA A 266 -11.88 0.08 -4.82
C ALA A 266 -11.32 1.48 -5.12
N THR A 267 -10.05 1.72 -4.78
CA THR A 267 -9.35 2.98 -5.07
C THR A 267 -9.27 3.25 -6.57
N ALA A 268 -8.97 2.25 -7.39
CA ALA A 268 -8.91 2.36 -8.84
C ALA A 268 -10.26 2.69 -9.48
N LEU A 269 -11.35 2.10 -9.00
CA LEU A 269 -12.71 2.43 -9.44
C LEU A 269 -13.05 3.89 -9.14
N VAL A 270 -12.77 4.35 -7.92
CA VAL A 270 -13.02 5.75 -7.53
C VAL A 270 -12.18 6.72 -8.36
N ASP A 271 -10.90 6.42 -8.56
CA ASP A 271 -9.97 7.22 -9.37
C ASP A 271 -10.43 7.30 -10.84
N LEU A 272 -10.85 6.18 -11.45
CA LEU A 272 -11.41 6.14 -12.81
C LEU A 272 -12.72 6.94 -12.89
N GLY A 273 -13.59 6.81 -11.88
CA GLY A 273 -14.82 7.60 -11.79
C GLY A 273 -14.57 9.11 -11.80
N GLY A 274 -13.53 9.57 -11.10
CA GLY A 274 -13.08 10.95 -11.12
C GLY A 274 -12.64 11.41 -12.52
N LEU A 275 -11.83 10.60 -13.22
CA LEU A 275 -11.38 10.88 -14.59
C LEU A 275 -12.56 10.93 -15.58
N LEU A 276 -13.49 9.98 -15.49
CA LEU A 276 -14.69 9.94 -16.33
C LEU A 276 -15.58 11.18 -16.12
N ASN A 277 -15.69 11.68 -14.90
CA ASN A 277 -16.39 12.94 -14.63
C ASN A 277 -15.68 14.14 -15.26
N GLY A 278 -14.34 14.22 -15.15
CA GLY A 278 -13.53 15.24 -15.81
C GLY A 278 -13.72 15.25 -17.33
N ALA A 279 -13.82 14.07 -17.93
CA ALA A 279 -14.11 13.87 -19.35
C ALA A 279 -15.61 14.03 -19.72
N ARG A 280 -16.46 14.47 -18.78
CA ARG A 280 -17.92 14.62 -18.94
C ARG A 280 -18.66 13.33 -19.32
N ARG A 281 -18.08 12.14 -19.12
CA ARG A 281 -18.67 10.80 -19.35
C ARG A 281 -19.55 10.36 -18.16
N ARG A 282 -20.49 11.23 -17.73
CA ARG A 282 -21.24 11.11 -16.46
C ARG A 282 -21.98 9.78 -16.25
N ALA A 283 -22.56 9.22 -17.31
CA ALA A 283 -23.29 7.95 -17.20
C ALA A 283 -22.35 6.78 -16.86
N GLN A 284 -21.13 6.77 -17.42
CA GLN A 284 -20.12 5.77 -17.11
C GLN A 284 -19.53 6.00 -15.72
N ALA A 285 -19.21 7.26 -15.40
CA ALA A 285 -18.71 7.66 -14.08
C ALA A 285 -19.64 7.17 -12.95
N ARG A 286 -20.96 7.39 -13.07
CA ARG A 286 -21.94 6.94 -12.06
C ARG A 286 -21.97 5.44 -11.82
N ARG A 287 -21.72 4.62 -12.86
CA ARG A 287 -21.65 3.15 -12.72
C ARG A 287 -20.40 2.76 -11.96
N VAL A 288 -19.23 3.21 -12.45
CA VAL A 288 -17.93 2.88 -11.84
C VAL A 288 -17.83 3.39 -10.40
N LEU A 289 -18.33 4.60 -10.13
CA LEU A 289 -18.36 5.16 -8.77
C LEU A 289 -19.29 4.37 -7.84
N ARG A 290 -20.29 3.64 -8.36
CA ARG A 290 -21.21 2.84 -7.52
C ARG A 290 -20.46 1.67 -6.93
N ASP A 291 -19.84 0.92 -7.82
CA ASP A 291 -19.04 -0.24 -7.48
C ASP A 291 -17.87 0.18 -6.59
N GLY A 292 -17.25 1.32 -6.89
CA GLY A 292 -16.18 1.90 -6.08
C GLY A 292 -16.65 2.33 -4.68
N LEU A 293 -17.84 2.93 -4.55
CA LEU A 293 -18.42 3.32 -3.26
C LEU A 293 -18.79 2.09 -2.42
N GLU A 294 -19.48 1.13 -3.01
CA GLU A 294 -19.88 -0.12 -2.34
C GLU A 294 -18.66 -0.87 -1.82
N LEU A 295 -17.60 -1.01 -2.64
CA LEU A 295 -16.36 -1.64 -2.21
C LEU A 295 -15.60 -0.80 -1.18
N ALA A 296 -15.64 0.53 -1.25
CA ALA A 296 -15.02 1.38 -0.24
C ALA A 296 -15.70 1.25 1.13
N GLU A 297 -17.04 1.14 1.15
CA GLU A 297 -17.83 0.86 2.35
C GLU A 297 -17.52 -0.54 2.90
N ALA A 298 -17.50 -1.55 2.03
CA ALA A 298 -17.11 -2.91 2.39
C ALA A 298 -15.67 -3.00 2.92
N CYS A 299 -14.76 -2.14 2.44
CA CYS A 299 -13.40 -2.07 2.95
C CYS A 299 -13.27 -1.32 4.29
N GLY A 300 -14.31 -0.60 4.72
CA GLY A 300 -14.29 0.23 5.92
C GLY A 300 -13.34 1.44 5.82
N SER A 301 -13.24 2.09 4.65
CA SER A 301 -12.43 3.32 4.48
C SER A 301 -13.32 4.58 4.41
N PRO A 302 -13.44 5.35 5.50
CA PRO A 302 -14.22 6.61 5.48
C PRO A 302 -13.68 7.61 4.46
N ALA A 303 -12.36 7.71 4.32
CA ALA A 303 -11.72 8.60 3.36
C ALA A 303 -12.06 8.26 1.91
N LEU A 304 -12.02 6.97 1.55
CA LEU A 304 -12.34 6.55 0.19
C LEU A 304 -13.84 6.72 -0.11
N VAL A 305 -14.70 6.43 0.87
CA VAL A 305 -16.16 6.66 0.80
C VAL A 305 -16.45 8.15 0.58
N ALA A 306 -15.84 9.03 1.37
CA ALA A 306 -16.00 10.48 1.20
C ALA A 306 -15.55 10.94 -0.19
N ARG A 307 -14.41 10.43 -0.68
CA ARG A 307 -13.91 10.73 -2.02
C ARG A 307 -14.86 10.27 -3.13
N ALA A 308 -15.38 9.03 -3.03
CA ALA A 308 -16.37 8.50 -3.97
C ALA A 308 -17.64 9.36 -3.99
N LYS A 309 -18.16 9.76 -2.82
CA LYS A 309 -19.33 10.64 -2.68
C LYS A 309 -19.10 12.03 -3.30
N ARG A 310 -17.91 12.62 -3.12
CA ARG A 310 -17.55 13.89 -3.78
C ARG A 310 -17.61 13.77 -5.30
N TYR A 311 -16.98 12.74 -5.87
CA TYR A 311 -17.04 12.52 -7.32
C TYR A 311 -18.46 12.19 -7.78
N TYR A 312 -19.26 11.51 -6.96
CA TYR A 312 -20.68 11.30 -7.25
C TYR A 312 -21.48 12.59 -7.39
N GLY A 313 -21.18 13.60 -6.55
CA GLY A 313 -21.72 14.95 -6.65
C GLY A 313 -21.22 15.74 -7.87
N GLY A 314 -20.40 15.14 -8.74
CA GLY A 314 -19.83 15.78 -9.93
C GLY A 314 -18.58 16.60 -9.67
N ALA A 315 -18.01 16.54 -8.46
CA ALA A 315 -16.70 17.13 -8.23
C ALA A 315 -15.63 16.38 -9.03
N THR A 316 -14.65 17.12 -9.51
CA THR A 316 -13.38 16.59 -10.03
C THR A 316 -12.29 17.10 -9.11
N ASP A 317 -11.22 16.33 -8.89
CA ASP A 317 -10.03 16.89 -8.25
C ASP A 317 -9.47 17.96 -9.19
N ARG A 318 -9.81 19.22 -8.91
CA ARG A 318 -9.18 20.37 -9.56
C ARG A 318 -7.76 20.44 -9.03
N SER A 319 -6.83 19.81 -9.72
CA SER A 319 -5.42 20.18 -9.63
C SER A 319 -5.19 21.26 -10.68
N SER A 320 -5.13 22.50 -10.21
CA SER A 320 -4.42 23.59 -10.88
C SER A 320 -2.94 23.28 -10.94
#